data_AF-A0A7J9HYZ9-F1
#
_entry.id   AF-A0A7J9HYZ9-F1
#
_cell.length_a   1.000
_cell.length_b   1.000
_cell.length_c   1.000
_cell.angle_alpha   90.00
_cell.angle_beta   90.00
_cell.angle_gamma   90.00
#
_symmetry.space_group_name_H-M   'P 1'
#
loop_
_entity.id
_entity.type
_entity.pdbx_description
1 polymer ?
#
loop_
_entity_poly.entity_id
_entity_poly.type
_entity_poly.pdbx_seq_one_letter_code
_entity_poly.pdbx_strand_id
1 'polypeptide(L)'
;KRGRGLIKINGCPIELVEPEILRFKAVEPILLLGRQRFAGVDMRIRVKGGGHTSQIYAIRQKYVDEQSKKEIKDILVRYDRTLLVADPRRCEPKKFGGRGARARFQ
;
A
#
# COMPACT_ATOMS: atom_id res chain seq x y z
N LYS A 1 -7.28 -2.15 15.91
CA LYS A 1 -7.80 -2.45 17.28
C LYS A 1 -7.14 -1.48 18.25
N ARG A 2 -7.79 -1.07 19.35
CA ARG A 2 -7.08 -0.33 20.40
C ARG A 2 -5.90 -1.15 20.91
N GLY A 3 -4.74 -0.53 21.04
CA GLY A 3 -3.48 -1.23 21.27
C GLY A 3 -2.31 -0.30 21.54
N ARG A 4 -1.09 -0.80 21.39
CA ARG A 4 0.16 -0.10 21.72
C ARG A 4 0.88 0.46 20.48
N GLY A 5 0.24 0.45 19.31
CA GLY A 5 0.84 0.89 18.05
C GLY A 5 1.60 -0.20 17.31
N LEU A 6 1.31 -1.48 17.57
CA LEU A 6 1.96 -2.59 16.89
C LEU A 6 1.44 -2.74 15.46
N ILE A 7 2.34 -2.61 14.47
CA ILE A 7 2.02 -2.75 13.05
C ILE A 7 2.67 -4.02 12.50
N LYS A 8 1.84 -4.98 12.09
CA LYS A 8 2.28 -6.26 11.52
C LYS A 8 1.68 -6.49 10.13
N ILE A 9 2.53 -6.91 9.19
CA ILE A 9 2.19 -7.33 7.83
C ILE A 9 2.49 -8.82 7.71
N ASN A 10 1.47 -9.63 7.41
CA ASN A 10 1.59 -11.09 7.29
C ASN A 10 2.23 -11.78 8.51
N GLY A 11 2.09 -11.19 9.69
CA GLY A 11 2.70 -11.70 10.93
C GLY A 11 4.07 -11.10 11.26
N CYS A 12 4.75 -10.51 10.26
CA CYS A 12 6.02 -9.83 10.41
C CYS A 12 5.83 -8.35 10.78
N PRO A 13 6.66 -7.77 11.67
CA PRO A 13 6.72 -6.33 11.88
C PRO A 13 7.00 -5.55 10.59
N ILE A 14 6.44 -4.34 10.46
CA ILE A 14 6.64 -3.49 9.27
C ILE A 14 8.11 -3.12 9.01
N GLU A 15 8.93 -3.09 10.05
CA GLU A 15 10.36 -2.78 10.00
C GLU A 15 11.19 -3.90 9.35
N LEU A 16 10.64 -5.12 9.31
CA LEU A 16 11.28 -6.31 8.76
C LEU A 16 10.71 -6.68 7.38
N VAL A 17 10.03 -5.73 6.72
CA VAL A 17 9.53 -5.96 5.35
C VAL A 17 10.70 -5.91 4.38
N GLU A 18 10.89 -7.00 3.66
CA GLU A 18 11.82 -7.08 2.54
C GLU A 18 11.08 -6.90 1.20
N PRO A 19 11.74 -6.31 0.19
CA PRO A 19 13.07 -5.71 0.19
C PRO A 19 13.14 -4.31 0.85
N GLU A 20 14.33 -3.94 1.34
CA GLU A 20 14.54 -2.75 2.19
C GLU A 20 14.11 -1.42 1.55
N ILE A 21 14.30 -1.27 0.24
CA ILE A 21 13.88 -0.07 -0.50
C ILE A 21 12.37 0.13 -0.41
N LEU A 22 11.60 -0.96 -0.47
CA LEU A 22 10.14 -0.90 -0.42
C LEU A 22 9.61 -0.77 1.02
N ARG A 23 10.43 -1.06 2.04
CA ARG A 23 10.09 -0.79 3.44
C ARG A 23 9.78 0.70 3.66
N PHE A 24 10.58 1.59 3.08
CA PHE A 24 10.34 3.03 3.16
C PHE A 24 8.97 3.42 2.59
N LYS A 25 8.56 2.77 1.49
CA LYS A 25 7.23 2.99 0.88
C LYS A 25 6.08 2.48 1.74
N ALA A 26 6.29 1.42 2.52
CA ALA A 26 5.29 0.93 3.47
C ALA A 26 5.12 1.87 4.68
N VAL A 27 6.19 2.51 5.14
CA VAL A 27 6.20 3.39 6.34
C VAL A 27 5.79 4.83 6.03
N GLU A 28 5.91 5.26 4.78
CA GLU A 28 5.58 6.60 4.30
C GLU A 28 4.25 7.21 4.84
N PRO A 29 3.08 6.53 4.77
CA PRO A 29 1.84 7.09 5.31
C PRO A 29 1.85 7.28 6.83
N ILE A 30 2.60 6.46 7.56
CA ILE A 30 2.78 6.59 9.02
C ILE A 30 3.65 7.80 9.33
N LEU A 31 4.67 8.04 8.51
CA LEU A 31 5.56 9.19 8.65
C LEU A 31 4.81 10.51 8.35
N LEU A 32 4.00 10.54 7.29
CA LEU A 32 3.19 11.70 6.89
C LEU A 32 2.16 12.11 7.95
N LEU A 33 1.48 11.13 8.56
CA LEU A 33 0.43 11.38 9.55
C LEU A 33 0.98 11.54 10.98
N GLY A 34 2.23 11.16 11.19
CA GLY A 34 2.93 11.19 12.47
C GLY A 34 2.66 9.94 13.32
N ARG A 35 3.74 9.37 13.87
CA ARG A 35 3.68 8.14 14.69
C ARG A 35 2.76 8.25 15.92
N GLN A 36 2.59 9.45 16.47
CA GLN A 36 1.76 9.70 17.64
C GLN A 36 0.30 9.28 17.43
N ARG A 37 -0.24 9.49 16.21
CA ARG A 37 -1.62 9.12 15.88
C ARG A 37 -1.85 7.60 15.88
N PHE A 38 -0.78 6.81 15.79
CA PHE A 38 -0.84 5.34 15.73
C PHE A 38 -0.49 4.67 17.06
N ALA A 39 0.01 5.41 18.06
CA ALA A 39 0.44 4.83 19.34
C ALA A 39 -0.69 4.09 20.10
N GLY A 40 -1.96 4.49 19.89
CA GLY A 40 -3.12 3.87 20.50
C GLY A 40 -3.76 2.74 19.69
N VAL A 41 -3.21 2.37 18.52
CA VAL A 41 -3.88 1.45 17.57
C VAL A 41 -2.95 0.34 17.09
N ASP A 42 -3.30 -0.90 17.39
CA ASP A 42 -2.66 -2.08 16.80
C ASP A 42 -3.27 -2.41 15.43
N MET A 43 -2.39 -2.66 14.46
CA MET A 43 -2.73 -2.90 13.06
C MET A 43 -2.14 -4.23 12.59
N ARG A 44 -3.01 -5.10 12.07
CA ARG A 44 -2.62 -6.39 11.47
C ARG A 44 -3.13 -6.44 10.04
N ILE A 45 -2.20 -6.46 9.09
CA ILE A 45 -2.49 -6.47 7.67
C ILE A 45 -2.13 -7.85 7.13
N ARG A 46 -3.08 -8.47 6.43
CA ARG A 46 -2.85 -9.68 5.65
C ARG A 46 -2.97 -9.33 4.17
N VAL A 47 -1.95 -9.65 3.39
CA VAL A 47 -1.90 -9.43 1.94
C VAL A 47 -1.67 -10.77 1.27
N LYS A 48 -2.39 -11.05 0.19
CA LYS A 48 -2.27 -12.27 -0.60
C LYS A 48 -2.27 -11.93 -2.09
N GLY A 49 -1.52 -12.69 -2.88
CA GLY A 49 -1.41 -12.52 -4.33
C GLY A 49 -0.49 -11.37 -4.76
N GLY A 50 -0.24 -11.25 -6.07
CA GLY A 50 0.67 -10.26 -6.64
C GLY A 50 2.15 -10.50 -6.30
N GLY A 51 3.01 -9.58 -6.73
CA GLY A 51 4.43 -9.54 -6.37
C GLY A 51 4.73 -8.56 -5.23
N HIS A 52 5.96 -8.55 -4.71
CA HIS A 52 6.39 -7.73 -3.58
C HIS A 52 5.99 -6.25 -3.71
N THR A 53 6.26 -5.64 -4.86
CA THR A 53 5.92 -4.23 -5.12
C THR A 53 4.42 -3.99 -5.02
N SER A 54 3.60 -4.79 -5.71
CA SER A 54 2.13 -4.63 -5.69
C SER A 54 1.53 -4.82 -4.30
N GLN A 55 2.09 -5.72 -3.51
CA GLN A 55 1.66 -5.94 -2.13
C GLN A 55 1.94 -4.72 -1.25
N ILE A 56 3.10 -4.09 -1.43
CA ILE A 56 3.48 -2.90 -0.66
C ILE A 56 2.61 -1.70 -1.02
N TYR A 57 2.27 -1.49 -2.29
CA TYR A 57 1.30 -0.47 -2.68
C TYR A 57 -0.10 -0.75 -2.09
N ALA A 58 -0.52 -2.01 -2.00
CA ALA A 58 -1.78 -2.36 -1.34
C ALA A 58 -1.77 -2.11 0.18
N ILE A 59 -0.63 -2.34 0.85
CA ILE A 59 -0.45 -2.02 2.27
C ILE A 59 -0.58 -0.52 2.48
N ARG A 60 0.11 0.26 1.64
CA ARG A 60 0.14 1.72 1.66
C ARG A 60 -1.26 2.35 1.54
N GLN A 61 -2.17 1.72 0.77
CA GLN A 61 -3.56 2.16 0.56
C GLN A 61 -4.54 1.84 1.68
N LYS A 62 -4.24 0.87 2.56
CA LYS A 62 -5.22 0.33 3.51
C LYS A 62 -5.54 1.28 4.69
N TYR A 63 -4.82 2.39 4.80
CA TYR A 63 -4.82 3.24 5.99
C TYR A 63 -5.72 4.47 5.85
N VAL A 64 -7.04 4.27 5.84
CA VAL A 64 -7.97 5.39 6.04
C VAL A 64 -9.13 4.92 6.92
N ASP A 65 -9.08 5.29 8.20
CA ASP A 65 -10.24 5.23 9.05
C ASP A 65 -11.12 6.46 8.79
N GLU A 66 -12.43 6.25 8.76
CA GLU A 66 -13.39 7.17 8.15
C GLU A 66 -13.70 8.39 9.04
N GLN A 67 -13.25 8.37 10.29
CA GLN A 67 -13.73 9.25 11.36
C GLN A 67 -12.97 10.59 11.54
N SER A 68 -11.86 10.84 10.84
CA SER A 68 -11.04 12.08 11.02
C SER A 68 -10.76 12.84 9.71
N LYS A 69 -11.79 12.90 8.85
CA LYS A 69 -11.70 12.63 7.41
C LYS A 69 -11.21 13.74 6.45
N LYS A 70 -11.12 15.02 6.85
CA LYS A 70 -10.82 16.11 5.88
C LYS A 70 -9.36 16.52 5.86
N GLU A 71 -8.80 16.87 7.01
CA GLU A 71 -7.40 17.30 7.11
C GLU A 71 -6.42 16.19 6.70
N ILE A 72 -6.65 14.97 7.19
CA ILE A 72 -5.86 13.79 6.84
C ILE A 72 -5.95 13.51 5.33
N LYS A 73 -7.16 13.60 4.77
CA LYS A 73 -7.37 13.40 3.34
C LYS A 73 -6.65 14.45 2.52
N ASP A 74 -6.72 15.73 2.91
CA ASP A 74 -6.07 16.82 2.19
C ASP A 74 -4.54 16.67 2.22
N ILE A 75 -3.97 16.26 3.35
CA ILE A 75 -2.53 15.95 3.47
C ILE A 75 -2.15 14.79 2.54
N LEU A 76 -2.92 13.69 2.55
CA LEU A 76 -2.62 12.51 1.74
C LEU A 76 -2.80 12.78 0.24
N VAL A 77 -3.84 13.51 -0.17
CA VAL A 77 -4.08 13.90 -1.57
C VAL A 77 -2.97 14.82 -2.08
N ARG A 78 -2.54 15.80 -1.27
CA ARG A 78 -1.45 16.72 -1.63
C ARG A 78 -0.14 15.99 -1.87
N TYR A 79 0.12 14.93 -1.12
CA TYR A 79 1.32 14.12 -1.31
C TYR A 79 1.19 13.17 -2.50
N ASP A 80 0.19 12.28 -2.48
CA ASP A 80 0.00 11.26 -3.51
C ASP A 80 -1.42 10.70 -3.48
N ARG A 81 -2.19 10.93 -4.56
CA ARG A 81 -3.57 10.43 -4.71
C ARG A 81 -3.66 8.90 -4.63
N THR A 82 -2.61 8.18 -5.00
CA THR A 82 -2.59 6.70 -4.95
C THR A 82 -2.55 6.14 -3.52
N LEU A 83 -2.32 6.97 -2.50
CA LEU A 83 -2.49 6.58 -1.09
C LEU A 83 -3.95 6.32 -0.71
N LEU A 84 -4.88 6.96 -1.41
CA LEU A 84 -6.31 6.90 -1.12
C LEU A 84 -7.09 6.11 -2.17
N VAL A 85 -6.68 6.22 -3.43
CA VAL A 85 -7.39 5.63 -4.57
C VAL A 85 -6.55 4.51 -5.17
N ALA A 86 -7.18 3.34 -5.36
CA ALA A 86 -6.56 2.20 -6.00
C ALA A 86 -6.13 2.52 -7.44
N ASP A 87 -5.01 1.93 -7.86
CA ASP A 87 -4.54 2.03 -9.24
C ASP A 87 -5.49 1.24 -10.17
N PRO A 88 -6.11 1.87 -11.19
CA PRO A 88 -7.06 1.19 -12.08
C PRO A 88 -6.40 0.26 -13.10
N ARG A 89 -5.05 0.30 -13.26
CA ARG A 89 -4.35 -0.47 -14.30
C ARG A 89 -4.52 -1.99 -14.11
N ARG A 90 -4.82 -2.68 -15.21
CA ARG A 90 -4.93 -4.15 -15.30
C ARG A 90 -4.20 -4.66 -16.54
N CYS A 91 -3.75 -5.91 -16.49
CA CYS A 91 -3.08 -6.54 -17.63
C CYS A 91 -4.06 -6.72 -18.80
N GLU A 92 -3.71 -6.20 -19.98
CA GLU A 92 -4.46 -6.46 -21.22
C GLU A 92 -4.27 -7.94 -21.62
N PRO A 93 -5.35 -8.66 -22.02
CA PRO A 93 -5.22 -10.05 -22.46
C PRO A 93 -4.27 -10.24 -23.64
N LYS A 94 -3.58 -11.39 -23.69
CA LYS A 94 -2.74 -11.79 -24.84
C LYS A 94 -3.62 -12.02 -26.08
N LYS A 95 -3.13 -11.59 -27.26
CA LYS A 95 -3.75 -11.87 -28.56
C LYS A 95 -2.91 -12.91 -29.31
N PHE A 96 -3.53 -13.69 -30.20
CA PHE A 96 -2.82 -14.69 -31.02
C PHE A 96 -1.80 -14.02 -31.96
N GLY A 97 -0.86 -14.79 -32.54
CA GLY A 97 0.10 -14.25 -33.52
C GLY A 97 1.19 -13.35 -32.92
N GLY A 98 1.50 -13.51 -31.64
CA GLY A 98 2.58 -12.81 -30.97
C GLY A 98 2.77 -13.20 -29.51
N ARG A 99 3.83 -12.67 -28.88
CA ARG A 99 4.18 -12.99 -27.48
C ARG A 99 3.36 -12.22 -26.44
N GLY A 100 2.70 -11.13 -26.81
CA GLY A 100 2.02 -10.23 -25.86
C GLY A 100 0.67 -9.72 -26.34
N ALA A 101 0.10 -8.75 -25.60
CA ALA A 101 -1.17 -8.13 -25.95
C ALA A 101 -1.14 -7.39 -27.30
N ARG A 102 0.03 -6.83 -27.68
CA ARG A 102 0.21 -6.00 -28.88
C ARG A 102 1.36 -6.42 -29.80
N ALA A 103 2.39 -7.08 -29.25
CA ALA A 103 3.52 -7.55 -30.03
C ALA A 103 3.08 -8.63 -31.03
N ARG A 104 3.54 -8.56 -32.27
CA ARG A 104 3.32 -9.58 -33.33
C ARG A 104 4.64 -10.24 -33.70
N PHE A 105 4.59 -11.49 -34.14
CA PHE A 105 5.75 -12.12 -34.78
C PHE A 105 6.01 -11.44 -36.14
N GLN A 106 7.28 -11.24 -36.50
CA GLN A 106 7.66 -10.81 -37.84
C GLN A 106 7.44 -11.95 -38.83
#